data_AF-A0A2V3I370-F1
#
_entry.id   AF-A0A2V3I370-F1
#
_cell.length_a   1.000
_cell.length_b   1.000
_cell.length_c   1.000
_cell.angle_alpha   90.00
_cell.angle_beta   90.00
_cell.angle_gamma   90.00
#
_symmetry.space_group_name_H-M   'P 1'
#
loop_
_entity.id
_entity.type
_entity.pdbx_description
1 polymer ?
#
loop_
_entity_poly.entity_id
_entity_poly.type
_entity_poly.pdbx_seq_one_letter_code
_entity_poly.pdbx_strand_id
1 'polypeptide(L)'
;MTIKSKAVKSTNKTPNIPSLLKKVADVSDSTKSLSKEIKTMSKIFADNQRVLVSMKNMIDTLSTTIEHIQKQEKKINIIEGDTERLFVGLEQVRSQSNIIPKINAQTSKLQDRVEKMSQIHENEPKSSELMQKISDSFDSIKNNSKMIMNIADRVENVKEDLGRVSSKGDSENVIGNLENIKSEFITLRDYVGENADELEGKISGLAEILNRTNASSAEFHKKSDSIIQELQKIRNITSKESSTTTNDVVGLLKLSEYQSNIRMQAESKYGSIKEIEKMAEQTAEIVNLFDKLTIESEKKIPLPHEVRQWAVSTILNCADRWEIKFADMFNRLLELLGRDLLKESIRLQQVRDIFGIRAVDQIRSKLGLS
;
A
#
# COMPACT_ATOMS: atom_id res chain seq x y z
N MET A 1 103.57 -87.36 -1.47
CA MET A 1 104.52 -87.42 -0.33
C MET A 1 105.04 -86.01 -0.06
N THR A 2 105.17 -85.66 1.21
CA THR A 2 105.93 -84.53 1.77
C THR A 2 105.20 -83.19 1.99
N ILE A 3 104.90 -82.96 3.26
CA ILE A 3 104.58 -81.67 3.91
C ILE A 3 105.78 -80.72 3.79
N LYS A 4 105.54 -79.45 3.48
CA LYS A 4 106.42 -78.33 3.88
C LYS A 4 105.59 -77.21 4.48
N SER A 5 105.72 -77.05 5.80
CA SER A 5 105.31 -75.87 6.55
C SER A 5 106.16 -74.67 6.12
N LYS A 6 105.53 -73.50 5.98
CA LYS A 6 106.25 -72.22 5.89
C LYS A 6 105.69 -71.26 6.93
N ALA A 7 106.58 -70.82 7.80
CA ALA A 7 106.34 -70.12 9.04
C ALA A 7 105.69 -68.73 8.84
N VAL A 8 104.87 -68.38 9.82
CA VAL A 8 104.34 -67.04 10.12
C VAL A 8 105.50 -66.07 10.37
N LYS A 9 105.55 -64.97 9.63
CA LYS A 9 106.27 -63.75 10.04
C LYS A 9 105.25 -62.75 10.60
N SER A 10 105.11 -62.76 11.92
CA SER A 10 104.47 -61.67 12.68
C SER A 10 105.47 -60.52 12.77
N THR A 11 105.23 -59.45 12.03
CA THR A 11 105.89 -58.17 12.28
C THR A 11 105.05 -57.37 13.27
N ASN A 12 105.41 -57.45 14.55
CA ASN A 12 105.01 -56.48 15.56
C ASN A 12 105.56 -55.10 15.17
N LYS A 13 104.75 -54.29 14.47
CA LYS A 13 104.95 -52.84 14.40
C LYS A 13 104.36 -52.23 15.65
N THR A 14 105.22 -51.73 16.55
CA THR A 14 104.82 -50.77 17.58
C THR A 14 104.06 -49.61 16.92
N PRO A 15 102.96 -49.11 17.51
CA PRO A 15 102.20 -48.03 16.89
C PRO A 15 103.08 -46.79 16.81
N ASN A 16 103.32 -46.30 15.59
CA ASN A 16 104.10 -45.09 15.37
C ASN A 16 103.35 -43.90 16.02
N ILE A 17 103.93 -43.25 17.04
CA ILE A 17 103.30 -42.17 17.84
C ILE A 17 102.64 -41.07 16.97
N PRO A 18 103.24 -40.61 15.84
CA PRO A 18 102.60 -39.67 14.91
C PRO A 18 101.28 -40.17 14.30
N SER A 19 101.13 -41.48 14.10
CA SER A 19 99.88 -42.06 13.56
C SER A 19 98.75 -42.09 14.60
N LEU A 20 99.08 -42.23 15.88
CA LEU A 20 98.12 -42.11 16.98
C LEU A 20 97.71 -40.65 17.19
N LEU A 21 98.67 -39.72 17.18
CA LEU A 21 98.39 -38.29 17.28
C LEU A 21 97.50 -37.80 16.12
N LYS A 22 97.73 -38.29 14.90
CA LYS A 22 96.86 -38.00 13.75
C LYS A 22 95.43 -38.53 13.96
N LYS A 23 95.26 -39.78 14.42
CA LYS A 23 93.93 -40.32 14.73
C LYS A 23 93.21 -39.54 15.85
N VAL A 24 93.94 -39.09 16.87
CA VAL A 24 93.37 -38.27 17.95
C VAL A 24 92.95 -36.89 17.41
N ALA A 25 93.73 -36.29 16.52
CA ALA A 25 93.37 -35.05 15.84
C ALA A 25 92.13 -35.24 14.95
N ASP A 26 92.08 -36.30 14.14
CA ASP A 26 90.94 -36.62 13.27
C ASP A 26 89.65 -36.86 14.09
N VAL A 27 89.75 -37.54 15.23
CA VAL A 27 88.62 -37.72 16.17
C VAL A 27 88.22 -36.40 16.82
N SER A 28 89.18 -35.55 17.19
CA SER A 28 88.89 -34.22 17.75
C SER A 28 88.14 -33.34 16.75
N ASP A 29 88.57 -33.33 15.48
CA ASP A 29 87.96 -32.53 14.44
C ASP A 29 86.58 -33.10 14.02
N SER A 30 86.43 -34.42 13.98
CA SER A 30 85.11 -35.07 13.81
C SER A 30 84.16 -34.72 14.95
N THR A 31 84.65 -34.70 16.20
CA THR A 31 83.86 -34.30 17.37
C THR A 31 83.43 -32.83 17.30
N LYS A 32 84.33 -31.95 16.87
CA LYS A 32 84.00 -30.53 16.65
C LYS A 32 82.98 -30.35 15.53
N SER A 33 83.09 -31.10 14.44
CA SER A 33 82.12 -31.08 13.34
C SER A 33 80.75 -31.52 13.81
N LEU A 34 80.68 -32.66 14.51
CA LEU A 34 79.44 -33.16 15.09
C LEU A 34 78.83 -32.16 16.08
N SER A 35 79.64 -31.50 16.91
CA SER A 35 79.15 -30.45 17.82
C SER A 35 78.54 -29.25 17.07
N LYS A 36 79.12 -28.85 15.93
CA LYS A 36 78.54 -27.79 15.08
C LYS A 36 77.23 -28.26 14.45
N GLU A 37 77.17 -29.49 13.96
CA GLU A 37 75.95 -30.07 13.39
C GLU A 37 74.82 -30.17 14.43
N ILE A 38 75.12 -30.64 15.65
CA ILE A 38 74.16 -30.67 16.76
C ILE A 38 73.63 -29.27 17.06
N LYS A 39 74.50 -28.24 17.10
CA LYS A 39 74.05 -26.86 17.30
C LYS A 39 73.14 -26.37 16.17
N THR A 40 73.46 -26.68 14.92
CA THR A 40 72.60 -26.34 13.79
C THR A 40 71.25 -27.07 13.86
N MET A 41 71.24 -28.35 14.24
CA MET A 41 70.00 -29.09 14.45
C MET A 41 69.17 -28.52 15.60
N SER A 42 69.79 -28.15 16.73
CA SER A 42 69.08 -27.50 17.84
C SER A 42 68.43 -26.18 17.42
N LYS A 43 69.12 -25.40 16.57
CA LYS A 43 68.54 -24.17 16.00
C LYS A 43 67.35 -24.48 15.09
N ILE A 44 67.48 -25.45 14.20
CA ILE A 44 66.39 -25.90 13.31
C ILE A 44 65.18 -26.38 14.14
N PHE A 45 65.41 -27.14 15.22
CA PHE A 45 64.34 -27.57 16.12
C PHE A 45 63.62 -26.38 16.78
N ALA A 46 64.35 -25.38 17.24
CA ALA A 46 63.77 -24.18 17.84
C ALA A 46 62.95 -23.37 16.82
N ASP A 47 63.45 -23.24 15.58
CA ASP A 47 62.72 -22.55 14.50
C ASP A 47 61.46 -23.33 14.09
N ASN A 48 61.53 -24.66 13.98
CA ASN A 48 60.38 -25.52 13.72
C ASN A 48 59.32 -25.41 14.82
N GLN A 49 59.71 -25.33 16.10
CA GLN A 49 58.79 -25.08 17.20
C GLN A 49 58.04 -23.75 17.05
N ARG A 50 58.73 -22.68 16.65
CA ARG A 50 58.10 -21.37 16.39
C ARG A 50 57.10 -21.44 15.25
N VAL A 51 57.44 -22.13 14.15
CA VAL A 51 56.52 -22.35 13.03
C VAL A 51 55.28 -23.10 13.49
N LEU A 52 55.44 -24.18 14.26
CA LEU A 52 54.32 -24.97 14.78
C LEU A 52 53.39 -24.15 15.69
N VAL A 53 53.95 -23.30 16.56
CA VAL A 53 53.15 -22.39 17.40
C VAL A 53 52.38 -21.39 16.54
N SER A 54 53.00 -20.83 15.49
CA SER A 54 52.31 -19.94 14.55
C SER A 54 51.18 -20.67 13.81
N MET A 55 51.40 -21.91 13.37
CA MET A 55 50.37 -22.73 12.71
C MET A 55 49.20 -23.02 13.66
N LYS A 56 49.49 -23.33 14.93
CA LYS A 56 48.44 -23.50 15.95
C LYS A 56 47.59 -22.23 16.09
N ASN A 57 48.21 -21.06 16.22
CA ASN A 57 47.48 -19.80 16.36
C ASN A 57 46.63 -19.48 15.10
N MET A 58 47.12 -19.81 13.91
CA MET A 58 46.35 -19.69 12.67
C MET A 58 45.14 -20.64 12.66
N ILE A 59 45.32 -21.89 13.09
CA ILE A 59 44.22 -22.87 13.19
C ILE A 59 43.18 -22.40 14.21
N ASP A 60 43.59 -21.89 15.36
CA ASP A 60 42.68 -21.36 16.38
C ASP A 60 41.86 -20.16 15.82
N THR A 61 42.51 -19.28 15.05
CA THR A 61 41.86 -18.14 14.37
C THR A 61 40.89 -18.61 13.27
N LEU A 62 41.27 -19.62 12.48
CA LEU A 62 40.39 -20.21 11.47
C LEU A 62 39.18 -20.87 12.11
N SER A 63 39.38 -21.60 13.21
CA SER A 63 38.31 -22.28 13.94
C SER A 63 37.27 -21.29 14.45
N THR A 64 37.71 -20.19 15.08
CA THR A 64 36.80 -19.13 15.55
C THR A 64 36.05 -18.43 14.41
N THR A 65 36.73 -18.19 13.28
CA THR A 65 36.11 -17.60 12.07
C THR A 65 35.04 -18.53 11.49
N ILE A 66 35.30 -19.85 11.44
CA ILE A 66 34.32 -20.84 10.97
C ILE A 66 33.08 -20.86 11.88
N GLU A 67 33.25 -20.82 13.20
CA GLU A 67 32.11 -20.73 14.12
C GLU A 67 31.27 -19.46 13.90
N HIS A 68 31.92 -18.33 13.59
CA HIS A 68 31.22 -17.09 13.28
C HIS A 68 30.43 -17.19 11.97
N ILE A 69 31.01 -17.78 10.93
CA ILE A 69 30.33 -18.03 9.64
C ILE A 69 29.10 -18.92 9.85
N GLN A 70 29.24 -20.03 10.58
CA GLN A 70 28.12 -20.93 10.87
C GLN A 70 27.00 -20.26 11.65
N LYS A 71 27.34 -19.39 12.62
CA LYS A 71 26.34 -18.58 13.35
C LYS A 71 25.64 -17.56 12.45
N GLN A 72 26.37 -16.95 11.52
CA GLN A 72 25.79 -16.01 10.56
C GLN A 72 24.87 -16.70 9.56
N GLU A 73 25.25 -17.87 9.03
CA GLU A 73 24.45 -18.69 8.12
C GLU A 73 23.06 -18.99 8.72
N LYS A 74 23.01 -19.41 9.99
CA LYS A 74 21.73 -19.63 10.70
C LYS A 74 20.86 -18.39 10.77
N LYS A 75 21.45 -17.20 10.97
CA LYS A 75 20.70 -15.94 10.98
C LYS A 75 20.16 -15.61 9.59
N ILE A 76 20.95 -15.86 8.55
CA ILE A 76 20.52 -15.65 7.16
C ILE A 76 19.31 -16.53 6.84
N ASN A 77 19.35 -17.81 7.18
CA ASN A 77 18.23 -18.73 6.92
C ASN A 77 16.93 -18.29 7.65
N ILE A 78 17.05 -17.74 8.86
CA ILE A 78 15.88 -17.19 9.59
C ILE A 78 15.33 -15.96 8.85
N ILE A 79 16.20 -15.04 8.44
CA ILE A 79 15.80 -13.81 7.72
C ILE A 79 15.16 -14.17 6.38
N GLU A 80 15.69 -15.16 5.67
CA GLU A 80 15.12 -15.67 4.42
C GLU A 80 13.72 -16.23 4.65
N GLY A 81 13.53 -17.10 5.65
CA GLY A 81 12.21 -17.64 6.00
C GLY A 81 11.21 -16.57 6.46
N ASP A 82 11.65 -15.55 7.21
CA ASP A 82 10.81 -14.42 7.58
C ASP A 82 10.43 -13.56 6.37
N THR A 83 11.35 -13.40 5.41
CA THR A 83 11.11 -12.70 4.13
C THR A 83 10.08 -13.44 3.28
N GLU A 84 10.20 -14.76 3.17
CA GLU A 84 9.20 -15.59 2.48
C GLU A 84 7.81 -15.48 3.13
N ARG A 85 7.74 -15.54 4.46
CA ARG A 85 6.48 -15.37 5.19
C ARG A 85 5.87 -13.99 4.99
N LEU A 86 6.69 -12.94 5.01
CA LEU A 86 6.26 -11.58 4.71
C LEU A 86 5.72 -11.48 3.28
N PHE A 87 6.41 -12.09 2.30
CA PHE A 87 5.96 -12.12 0.91
C PHE A 87 4.59 -12.80 0.77
N VAL A 88 4.40 -13.96 1.40
CA VAL A 88 3.10 -14.67 1.43
C VAL A 88 2.03 -13.82 2.11
N GLY A 89 2.35 -13.18 3.24
CA GLY A 89 1.42 -12.29 3.96
C GLY A 89 1.01 -11.08 3.13
N LEU A 90 1.96 -10.45 2.43
CA LEU A 90 1.72 -9.33 1.52
C LEU A 90 0.84 -9.74 0.32
N GLU A 91 1.09 -10.91 -0.27
CA GLU A 91 0.26 -11.43 -1.36
C GLU A 91 -1.16 -11.80 -0.85
N GLN A 92 -1.28 -12.24 0.40
CA GLN A 92 -2.57 -12.44 1.05
C GLN A 92 -3.31 -11.11 1.29
N VAL A 93 -2.62 -10.05 1.72
CA VAL A 93 -3.20 -8.71 1.85
C VAL A 93 -3.64 -8.18 0.48
N ARG A 94 -2.81 -8.38 -0.56
CA ARG A 94 -3.14 -8.05 -1.94
C ARG A 94 -4.40 -8.78 -2.42
N SER A 95 -4.56 -10.06 -2.10
CA SER A 95 -5.75 -10.83 -2.45
C SER A 95 -6.97 -10.57 -1.55
N GLN A 96 -6.76 -10.09 -0.31
CA GLN A 96 -7.83 -9.58 0.57
C GLN A 96 -8.36 -8.18 0.17
N SER A 97 -7.85 -7.62 -0.94
CA SER A 97 -8.42 -6.48 -1.67
C SER A 97 -9.94 -6.55 -1.85
N ASN A 98 -10.55 -7.73 -1.79
CA ASN A 98 -12.00 -7.99 -1.84
C ASN A 98 -12.88 -7.17 -0.88
N ILE A 99 -12.34 -6.51 0.15
CA ILE A 99 -13.09 -5.57 0.99
C ILE A 99 -13.54 -4.34 0.19
N ILE A 100 -12.69 -3.81 -0.67
CA ILE A 100 -12.96 -2.63 -1.51
C ILE A 100 -14.12 -2.85 -2.50
N PRO A 101 -14.13 -3.90 -3.34
CA PRO A 101 -15.26 -4.17 -4.22
C PRO A 101 -16.53 -4.52 -3.44
N LYS A 102 -16.43 -5.10 -2.22
CA LYS A 102 -17.60 -5.28 -1.33
C LYS A 102 -18.17 -3.94 -0.87
N ILE A 103 -17.33 -3.01 -0.43
CA ILE A 103 -17.75 -1.64 -0.04
C ILE A 103 -18.36 -0.92 -1.24
N ASN A 104 -17.73 -0.98 -2.41
CA ASN A 104 -18.26 -0.37 -3.63
C ASN A 104 -19.61 -0.97 -4.04
N ALA A 105 -19.74 -2.30 -4.00
CA ALA A 105 -21.00 -2.98 -4.31
C ALA A 105 -22.11 -2.62 -3.31
N GLN A 106 -21.80 -2.54 -2.01
CA GLN A 106 -22.75 -2.09 -0.99
C GLN A 106 -23.14 -0.62 -1.17
N THR A 107 -22.17 0.24 -1.49
CA THR A 107 -22.39 1.67 -1.77
C THR A 107 -23.30 1.86 -2.98
N SER A 108 -23.09 1.11 -4.07
CA SER A 108 -24.00 1.12 -5.24
C SER A 108 -25.40 0.64 -4.88
N LYS A 109 -25.53 -0.47 -4.15
CA LYS A 109 -26.85 -0.97 -3.70
C LYS A 109 -27.58 0.05 -2.82
N LEU A 110 -26.87 0.78 -1.98
CA LEU A 110 -27.45 1.82 -1.13
C LEU A 110 -27.87 3.03 -1.95
N GLN A 111 -27.05 3.46 -2.92
CA GLN A 111 -27.39 4.53 -3.86
C GLN A 111 -28.69 4.20 -4.62
N ASP A 112 -28.79 3.00 -5.21
CA ASP A 112 -29.99 2.55 -5.92
C ASP A 112 -31.25 2.57 -5.02
N ARG A 113 -31.10 2.19 -3.75
CA ARG A 113 -32.22 2.20 -2.79
C ARG A 113 -32.66 3.62 -2.45
N VAL A 114 -31.71 4.54 -2.22
CA VAL A 114 -32.01 5.94 -1.93
C VAL A 114 -32.69 6.59 -3.13
N GLU A 115 -32.21 6.31 -4.34
CA GLU A 115 -32.78 6.84 -5.57
C GLU A 115 -34.21 6.32 -5.83
N LYS A 116 -34.45 5.01 -5.63
CA LYS A 116 -35.82 4.45 -5.66
C LYS A 116 -36.74 5.08 -4.62
N MET A 117 -36.24 5.37 -3.42
CA MET A 117 -37.05 5.98 -2.37
C MET A 117 -37.37 7.45 -2.68
N SER A 118 -36.46 8.16 -3.37
CA SER A 118 -36.71 9.49 -3.91
C SER A 118 -37.80 9.48 -5.00
N GLN A 119 -37.73 8.53 -5.94
CA GLN A 119 -38.71 8.40 -7.04
C GLN A 119 -40.13 8.06 -6.56
N ILE A 120 -40.27 7.34 -5.44
CA ILE A 120 -41.58 7.02 -4.86
C ILE A 120 -42.32 8.30 -4.43
N HIS A 121 -41.60 9.31 -3.92
CA HIS A 121 -42.18 10.59 -3.52
C HIS A 121 -42.49 11.52 -4.70
N GLU A 122 -41.75 11.45 -5.82
CA GLU A 122 -42.05 12.24 -7.02
C GLU A 122 -43.35 11.82 -7.72
N ASN A 123 -43.75 10.55 -7.58
CA ASN A 123 -44.93 9.98 -8.24
C ASN A 123 -46.22 10.03 -7.39
N GLU A 124 -46.18 10.60 -6.18
CA GLU A 124 -47.41 10.87 -5.43
C GLU A 124 -48.25 11.90 -6.21
N PRO A 125 -49.59 11.73 -6.30
CA PRO A 125 -50.44 12.73 -6.92
C PRO A 125 -50.15 14.07 -6.26
N LYS A 126 -49.92 15.13 -7.06
CA LYS A 126 -49.62 16.47 -6.53
C LYS A 126 -50.74 16.86 -5.58
N SER A 127 -50.49 16.67 -4.29
CA SER A 127 -51.45 16.85 -3.20
C SER A 127 -52.08 18.25 -3.24
N SER A 128 -51.31 19.21 -3.76
CA SER A 128 -51.74 20.57 -4.11
C SER A 128 -52.91 20.64 -5.11
N GLU A 129 -52.91 19.86 -6.19
CA GLU A 129 -53.98 19.90 -7.20
C GLU A 129 -55.30 19.34 -6.67
N LEU A 130 -55.20 18.29 -5.85
CA LEU A 130 -56.34 17.65 -5.21
C LEU A 130 -56.94 18.58 -4.13
N MET A 131 -56.09 19.26 -3.36
CA MET A 131 -56.53 20.31 -2.43
C MET A 131 -57.19 21.50 -3.11
N GLN A 132 -56.66 21.93 -4.27
CA GLN A 132 -57.28 23.01 -5.02
C GLN A 132 -58.71 22.65 -5.42
N LYS A 133 -58.93 21.46 -6.00
CA LYS A 133 -60.26 20.98 -6.37
C LYS A 133 -61.22 20.86 -5.18
N ILE A 134 -60.72 20.42 -4.03
CA ILE A 134 -61.51 20.34 -2.79
C ILE A 134 -61.90 21.75 -2.30
N SER A 135 -60.95 22.70 -2.33
CA SER A 135 -61.20 24.09 -1.95
C SER A 135 -62.24 24.74 -2.86
N ASP A 136 -62.10 24.59 -4.17
CA ASP A 136 -63.02 25.16 -5.17
C ASP A 136 -64.45 24.58 -5.00
N SER A 137 -64.55 23.29 -4.70
CA SER A 137 -65.83 22.62 -4.42
C SER A 137 -66.46 23.12 -3.12
N PHE A 138 -65.64 23.36 -2.09
CA PHE A 138 -66.10 23.91 -0.81
C PHE A 138 -66.65 25.33 -0.95
N ASP A 139 -65.94 26.20 -1.67
CA ASP A 139 -66.41 27.56 -1.97
C ASP A 139 -67.75 27.54 -2.72
N SER A 140 -67.93 26.58 -3.63
CA SER A 140 -69.18 26.35 -4.35
C SER A 140 -70.33 25.93 -3.42
N ILE A 141 -70.08 24.99 -2.49
CA ILE A 141 -71.07 24.56 -1.48
C ILE A 141 -71.45 25.72 -0.57
N LYS A 142 -70.48 26.51 -0.10
CA LYS A 142 -70.70 27.70 0.74
C LYS A 142 -71.54 28.75 0.02
N ASN A 143 -71.29 28.97 -1.28
CA ASN A 143 -72.08 29.89 -2.09
C ASN A 143 -73.52 29.40 -2.29
N ASN A 144 -73.70 28.11 -2.58
CA ASN A 144 -75.03 27.50 -2.70
C ASN A 144 -75.81 27.61 -1.38
N SER A 145 -75.16 27.41 -0.23
CA SER A 145 -75.76 27.59 1.10
C SER A 145 -76.27 29.03 1.34
N LYS A 146 -75.48 30.04 0.96
CA LYS A 146 -75.92 31.45 1.00
C LYS A 146 -77.13 31.71 0.10
N MET A 147 -77.18 31.07 -1.06
CA MET A 147 -78.32 31.20 -1.97
C MET A 147 -79.60 30.58 -1.38
N ILE A 148 -79.49 29.43 -0.72
CA ILE A 148 -80.58 28.78 0.04
C ILE A 148 -81.09 29.72 1.15
N MET A 149 -80.19 30.38 1.90
CA MET A 149 -80.58 31.41 2.89
C MET A 149 -81.39 32.55 2.26
N ASN A 150 -80.89 33.13 1.17
CA ASN A 150 -81.59 34.23 0.50
C ASN A 150 -82.96 33.80 -0.04
N ILE A 151 -83.14 32.55 -0.48
CA ILE A 151 -84.43 32.03 -0.92
C ILE A 151 -85.38 31.88 0.28
N ALA A 152 -84.89 31.35 1.41
CA ALA A 152 -85.69 31.24 2.63
C ALA A 152 -86.20 32.63 3.11
N ASP A 153 -85.34 33.65 3.10
CA ASP A 153 -85.71 35.02 3.45
C ASP A 153 -86.74 35.62 2.49
N ARG A 154 -86.61 35.34 1.19
CA ARG A 154 -87.58 35.80 0.18
C ARG A 154 -88.93 35.10 0.34
N VAL A 155 -88.94 33.80 0.65
CA VAL A 155 -90.17 33.07 0.97
C VAL A 155 -90.85 33.70 2.19
N GLU A 156 -90.10 34.09 3.21
CA GLU A 156 -90.64 34.78 4.39
C GLU A 156 -91.29 36.12 4.03
N ASN A 157 -90.60 36.96 3.24
CA ASN A 157 -91.14 38.25 2.82
C ASN A 157 -92.41 38.10 1.98
N VAL A 158 -92.44 37.13 1.04
CA VAL A 158 -93.63 36.85 0.22
C VAL A 158 -94.78 36.35 1.09
N LYS A 159 -94.50 35.53 2.11
CA LYS A 159 -95.51 35.08 3.08
C LYS A 159 -96.13 36.26 3.82
N GLU A 160 -95.30 37.17 4.33
CA GLU A 160 -95.74 38.33 5.09
C GLU A 160 -96.58 39.27 4.22
N ASP A 161 -96.12 39.57 3.00
CA ASP A 161 -96.84 40.40 2.03
C ASP A 161 -98.19 39.78 1.64
N LEU A 162 -98.23 38.47 1.38
CA LEU A 162 -99.46 37.76 1.05
C LEU A 162 -100.46 37.76 2.23
N GLY A 163 -99.95 37.61 3.46
CA GLY A 163 -100.75 37.71 4.68
C GLY A 163 -101.38 39.09 4.89
N ARG A 164 -100.70 40.16 4.45
CA ARG A 164 -101.21 41.54 4.51
C ARG A 164 -102.27 41.84 3.44
N VAL A 165 -102.19 41.19 2.27
CA VAL A 165 -103.09 41.43 1.11
C VAL A 165 -104.32 40.50 1.11
N SER A 166 -104.20 39.33 1.75
CA SER A 166 -105.23 38.29 1.82
C SER A 166 -106.47 38.72 2.64
N SER A 167 -107.49 39.26 1.98
CA SER A 167 -108.77 39.62 2.60
C SER A 167 -109.94 38.67 2.24
N LYS A 168 -109.75 37.61 1.45
CA LYS A 168 -110.81 36.64 1.06
C LYS A 168 -110.27 35.24 0.71
N GLY A 169 -110.64 34.24 1.50
CA GLY A 169 -110.92 32.84 1.11
C GLY A 169 -109.83 31.92 0.51
N ASP A 170 -109.13 32.34 -0.55
CA ASP A 170 -108.33 31.43 -1.40
C ASP A 170 -106.83 31.43 -1.08
N SER A 171 -106.36 32.39 -0.29
CA SER A 171 -104.94 32.61 0.05
C SER A 171 -104.44 31.74 1.20
N GLU A 172 -105.32 31.11 1.97
CA GLU A 172 -104.98 30.28 3.14
C GLU A 172 -104.19 29.02 2.75
N ASN A 173 -104.56 28.39 1.62
CA ASN A 173 -103.83 27.25 1.04
C ASN A 173 -102.44 27.67 0.52
N VAL A 174 -102.33 28.85 -0.09
CA VAL A 174 -101.06 29.39 -0.60
C VAL A 174 -100.11 29.74 0.55
N ILE A 175 -100.64 30.31 1.65
CA ILE A 175 -99.87 30.61 2.87
C ILE A 175 -99.38 29.31 3.52
N GLY A 176 -100.23 28.28 3.63
CA GLY A 176 -99.84 26.97 4.14
C GLY A 176 -98.76 26.27 3.29
N ASN A 177 -98.83 26.39 1.97
CA ASN A 177 -97.79 25.88 1.08
C ASN A 177 -96.47 26.65 1.25
N LEU A 178 -96.52 27.97 1.45
CA LEU A 178 -95.33 28.76 1.76
C LEU A 178 -94.72 28.40 3.12
N GLU A 179 -95.53 28.02 4.11
CA GLU A 179 -95.04 27.51 5.39
C GLU A 179 -94.31 26.18 5.26
N ASN A 180 -94.84 25.26 4.45
CA ASN A 180 -94.16 24.01 4.14
C ASN A 180 -92.84 24.25 3.39
N ILE A 181 -92.85 25.11 2.36
CA ILE A 181 -91.63 25.48 1.63
C ILE A 181 -90.61 26.12 2.57
N LYS A 182 -91.03 27.03 3.45
CA LYS A 182 -90.15 27.64 4.46
C LYS A 182 -89.53 26.59 5.38
N SER A 183 -90.35 25.68 5.91
CA SER A 183 -89.90 24.58 6.77
C SER A 183 -88.85 23.70 6.07
N GLU A 184 -89.10 23.34 4.81
CA GLU A 184 -88.16 22.58 3.98
C GLU A 184 -86.86 23.36 3.73
N PHE A 185 -86.93 24.67 3.48
CA PHE A 185 -85.74 25.51 3.29
C PHE A 185 -84.95 25.72 4.59
N ILE A 186 -85.61 25.83 5.75
CA ILE A 186 -84.94 25.92 7.06
C ILE A 186 -84.25 24.61 7.41
N THR A 187 -84.92 23.47 7.21
CA THR A 187 -84.32 22.15 7.45
C THR A 187 -83.15 21.88 6.50
N LEU A 188 -83.27 22.27 5.22
CA LEU A 188 -82.17 22.21 4.25
C LEU A 188 -81.02 23.13 4.65
N ARG A 189 -81.31 24.34 5.15
CA ARG A 189 -80.31 25.31 5.64
C ARG A 189 -79.52 24.74 6.81
N ASP A 190 -80.20 24.22 7.82
CA ASP A 190 -79.55 23.72 9.03
C ASP A 190 -78.69 22.49 8.69
N TYR A 191 -79.22 21.58 7.86
CA TYR A 191 -78.47 20.43 7.37
C TYR A 191 -77.25 20.81 6.52
N VAL A 192 -77.36 21.80 5.63
CA VAL A 192 -76.23 22.26 4.80
C VAL A 192 -75.22 23.07 5.61
N GLY A 193 -75.69 23.86 6.58
CA GLY A 193 -74.85 24.69 7.46
C GLY A 193 -73.97 23.86 8.39
N GLU A 194 -74.56 22.95 9.18
CA GLU A 194 -73.82 22.09 10.10
C GLU A 194 -72.81 21.20 9.35
N ASN A 195 -73.22 20.62 8.21
CA ASN A 195 -72.33 19.80 7.39
C ASN A 195 -71.24 20.63 6.71
N ALA A 196 -71.48 21.90 6.37
CA ALA A 196 -70.47 22.78 5.80
C ALA A 196 -69.38 23.13 6.83
N ASP A 197 -69.76 23.43 8.06
CA ASP A 197 -68.80 23.73 9.14
C ASP A 197 -67.96 22.50 9.51
N GLU A 198 -68.60 21.31 9.60
CA GLU A 198 -67.87 20.04 9.81
C GLU A 198 -66.93 19.72 8.65
N LEU A 199 -67.36 19.98 7.41
CA LEU A 199 -66.54 19.79 6.21
C LEU A 199 -65.36 20.78 6.17
N GLU A 200 -65.56 22.05 6.56
CA GLU A 200 -64.51 23.08 6.65
C GLU A 200 -63.40 22.65 7.64
N GLY A 201 -63.80 22.13 8.80
CA GLY A 201 -62.87 21.61 9.81
C GLY A 201 -62.06 20.40 9.29
N LYS A 202 -62.71 19.46 8.59
CA LYS A 202 -62.04 18.29 7.99
C LYS A 202 -61.09 18.69 6.85
N ILE A 203 -61.48 19.65 6.00
CA ILE A 203 -60.64 20.18 4.93
C ILE A 203 -59.42 20.90 5.51
N SER A 204 -59.60 21.70 6.56
CA SER A 204 -58.51 22.39 7.25
C SER A 204 -57.53 21.40 7.88
N GLY A 205 -58.03 20.35 8.54
CA GLY A 205 -57.19 19.29 9.10
C GLY A 205 -56.42 18.51 8.01
N LEU A 206 -57.06 18.21 6.88
CA LEU A 206 -56.40 17.59 5.73
C LEU A 206 -55.32 18.50 5.12
N ALA A 207 -55.61 19.81 4.99
CA ALA A 207 -54.65 20.79 4.48
C ALA A 207 -53.39 20.88 5.34
N GLU A 208 -53.54 20.85 6.67
CA GLU A 208 -52.42 20.86 7.60
C GLU A 208 -51.56 19.59 7.49
N ILE A 209 -52.20 18.41 7.46
CA ILE A 209 -51.50 17.14 7.25
C ILE A 209 -50.73 17.15 5.94
N LEU A 210 -51.33 17.69 4.88
CA LEU A 210 -50.77 17.73 3.54
C LEU A 210 -49.59 18.71 3.42
N ASN A 211 -49.67 19.88 4.05
CA ASN A 211 -48.56 20.81 4.15
C ASN A 211 -47.38 20.19 4.93
N ARG A 212 -47.66 19.49 6.03
CA ARG A 212 -46.62 18.77 6.79
C ARG A 212 -46.00 17.64 5.97
N THR A 213 -46.79 16.90 5.21
CA THR A 213 -46.30 15.85 4.30
C THR A 213 -45.41 16.44 3.20
N ASN A 214 -45.82 17.55 2.56
CA ASN A 214 -45.02 18.24 1.56
C ASN A 214 -43.69 18.75 2.12
N ALA A 215 -43.70 19.35 3.32
CA ALA A 215 -42.48 19.80 3.99
C ALA A 215 -41.55 18.62 4.31
N SER A 216 -42.10 17.52 4.83
CA SER A 216 -41.37 16.28 5.10
C SER A 216 -40.78 15.67 3.83
N SER A 217 -41.51 15.69 2.72
CA SER A 217 -41.03 15.21 1.42
C SER A 217 -39.88 16.08 0.88
N ALA A 218 -39.99 17.40 0.97
CA ALA A 218 -38.92 18.32 0.57
C ALA A 218 -37.64 18.14 1.42
N GLU A 219 -37.78 17.93 2.74
CA GLU A 219 -36.65 17.58 3.60
C GLU A 219 -36.07 16.20 3.26
N PHE A 220 -36.92 15.24 2.93
CA PHE A 220 -36.50 13.90 2.52
C PHE A 220 -35.64 13.96 1.25
N HIS A 221 -36.06 14.69 0.22
CA HIS A 221 -35.27 14.86 -1.01
C HIS A 221 -33.91 15.51 -0.73
N LYS A 222 -33.87 16.59 0.06
CA LYS A 222 -32.60 17.23 0.46
C LYS A 222 -31.65 16.27 1.18
N LYS A 223 -32.19 15.44 2.09
CA LYS A 223 -31.40 14.43 2.80
C LYS A 223 -30.94 13.31 1.87
N SER A 224 -31.80 12.83 0.96
CA SER A 224 -31.42 11.84 -0.05
C SER A 224 -30.28 12.32 -0.94
N ASP A 225 -30.35 13.56 -1.44
CA ASP A 225 -29.29 14.13 -2.28
C ASP A 225 -27.97 14.23 -1.51
N SER A 226 -28.03 14.69 -0.25
CA SER A 226 -26.86 14.72 0.63
C SER A 226 -26.25 13.32 0.82
N ILE A 227 -27.08 12.30 1.06
CA ILE A 227 -26.63 10.91 1.22
C ILE A 227 -25.98 10.41 -0.08
N ILE A 228 -26.58 10.67 -1.24
CA ILE A 228 -26.01 10.27 -2.54
C ILE A 228 -24.63 10.91 -2.74
N GLN A 229 -24.48 12.19 -2.42
CA GLN A 229 -23.18 12.87 -2.49
C GLN A 229 -22.14 12.25 -1.54
N GLU A 230 -22.51 11.91 -0.31
CA GLU A 230 -21.60 11.23 0.61
C GLU A 230 -21.21 9.83 0.12
N LEU A 231 -22.16 9.06 -0.43
CA LEU A 231 -21.88 7.75 -1.02
C LEU A 231 -20.90 7.84 -2.21
N GLN A 232 -21.02 8.89 -3.02
CA GLN A 232 -20.05 9.16 -4.09
C GLN A 232 -18.65 9.49 -3.53
N LYS A 233 -18.57 10.31 -2.48
CA LYS A 233 -17.29 10.60 -1.79
C LYS A 233 -16.65 9.33 -1.25
N ILE A 234 -17.43 8.47 -0.57
CA ILE A 234 -16.97 7.18 -0.03
C ILE A 234 -16.41 6.31 -1.15
N ARG A 235 -17.13 6.17 -2.27
CA ARG A 235 -16.69 5.39 -3.43
C ARG A 235 -15.36 5.91 -3.99
N ASN A 236 -15.23 7.22 -4.17
CA ASN A 236 -14.02 7.84 -4.72
C ASN A 236 -12.80 7.65 -3.79
N ILE A 237 -12.94 7.95 -2.50
CA ILE A 237 -11.86 7.76 -1.50
C ILE A 237 -11.45 6.29 -1.45
N THR A 238 -12.43 5.38 -1.40
CA THR A 238 -12.21 3.94 -1.32
C THR A 238 -11.47 3.41 -2.55
N SER A 239 -11.81 3.90 -3.75
CA SER A 239 -11.08 3.55 -4.98
C SER A 239 -9.64 4.09 -5.00
N LYS A 240 -9.41 5.32 -4.54
CA LYS A 240 -8.09 5.96 -4.49
C LYS A 240 -7.17 5.24 -3.49
N GLU A 241 -7.66 4.99 -2.28
CA GLU A 241 -6.89 4.27 -1.25
C GLU A 241 -6.58 2.83 -1.66
N SER A 242 -7.51 2.15 -2.35
CA SER A 242 -7.26 0.81 -2.91
C SER A 242 -6.15 0.83 -3.95
N SER A 243 -6.17 1.79 -4.88
CA SER A 243 -5.13 1.90 -5.92
C SER A 243 -3.76 2.21 -5.30
N THR A 244 -3.73 3.11 -4.30
CA THR A 244 -2.50 3.50 -3.62
C THR A 244 -1.92 2.33 -2.82
N THR A 245 -2.74 1.65 -2.01
CA THR A 245 -2.30 0.49 -1.21
C THR A 245 -1.80 -0.65 -2.10
N THR A 246 -2.47 -0.90 -3.23
CA THR A 246 -2.03 -1.92 -4.20
C THR A 246 -0.68 -1.55 -4.79
N ASN A 247 -0.48 -0.28 -5.16
CA ASN A 247 0.77 0.22 -5.72
C ASN A 247 1.91 0.17 -4.69
N ASP A 248 1.65 0.53 -3.43
CA ASP A 248 2.62 0.46 -2.33
C ASP A 248 3.07 -0.99 -2.07
N VAL A 249 2.12 -1.93 -2.01
CA VAL A 249 2.40 -3.36 -1.84
C VAL A 249 3.21 -3.91 -3.03
N VAL A 250 2.81 -3.59 -4.26
CA VAL A 250 3.56 -3.99 -5.46
C VAL A 250 4.96 -3.40 -5.47
N GLY A 251 5.13 -2.13 -5.08
CA GLY A 251 6.42 -1.46 -4.95
C GLY A 251 7.33 -2.15 -3.94
N LEU A 252 6.82 -2.48 -2.74
CA LEU A 252 7.59 -3.18 -1.71
C LEU A 252 8.02 -4.59 -2.14
N LEU A 253 7.13 -5.35 -2.78
CA LEU A 253 7.45 -6.69 -3.28
C LEU A 253 8.52 -6.63 -4.36
N LYS A 254 8.38 -5.71 -5.33
CA LYS A 254 9.37 -5.52 -6.41
C LYS A 254 10.71 -5.02 -5.90
N LEU A 255 10.71 -4.13 -4.90
CA LEU A 255 11.92 -3.68 -4.22
C LEU A 255 12.63 -4.84 -3.52
N SER A 256 11.89 -5.72 -2.84
CA SER A 256 12.44 -6.87 -2.12
C SER A 256 13.05 -7.89 -3.10
N GLU A 257 12.34 -8.18 -4.19
CA GLU A 257 12.84 -9.02 -5.29
C GLU A 257 14.13 -8.46 -5.89
N TYR A 258 14.16 -7.16 -6.18
CA TYR A 258 15.34 -6.47 -6.69
C TYR A 258 16.52 -6.56 -5.72
N GLN A 259 16.32 -6.22 -4.45
CA GLN A 259 17.39 -6.26 -3.44
C GLN A 259 17.97 -7.67 -3.26
N SER A 260 17.10 -8.69 -3.27
CA SER A 260 17.52 -10.09 -3.21
C SER A 260 18.38 -10.48 -4.42
N ASN A 261 17.93 -10.14 -5.63
CA ASN A 261 18.66 -10.42 -6.87
C ASN A 261 20.05 -9.76 -6.91
N ILE A 262 20.16 -8.49 -6.51
CA ILE A 262 21.43 -7.77 -6.44
C ILE A 262 22.36 -8.41 -5.40
N ARG A 263 21.84 -8.79 -4.23
CA ARG A 263 22.64 -9.44 -3.19
C ARG A 263 23.16 -10.81 -3.66
N MET A 264 22.30 -11.63 -4.24
CA MET A 264 22.67 -12.96 -4.77
C MET A 264 23.74 -12.85 -5.85
N GLN A 265 23.63 -11.89 -6.77
CA GLN A 265 24.65 -11.65 -7.79
C GLN A 265 25.97 -11.17 -7.16
N ALA A 266 25.90 -10.32 -6.14
CA ALA A 266 27.06 -9.80 -5.44
C ALA A 266 27.81 -10.83 -4.58
N GLU A 267 27.16 -11.92 -4.20
CA GLU A 267 27.78 -13.04 -3.48
C GLU A 267 28.66 -13.92 -4.37
N SER A 268 28.53 -13.81 -5.70
CA SER A 268 29.37 -14.57 -6.62
C SER A 268 30.85 -14.20 -6.46
N LYS A 269 31.69 -15.24 -6.36
CA LYS A 269 33.16 -15.08 -6.28
C LYS A 269 33.77 -14.62 -7.59
N TYR A 270 33.14 -14.95 -8.71
CA TYR A 270 33.59 -14.61 -10.06
C TYR A 270 32.46 -13.94 -10.83
N GLY A 271 32.80 -13.00 -11.68
CA GLY A 271 31.85 -12.35 -12.57
C GLY A 271 32.59 -11.65 -13.71
N SER A 272 31.81 -11.20 -14.67
CA SER A 272 32.27 -10.50 -15.86
C SER A 272 31.52 -9.18 -16.00
N ILE A 273 31.86 -8.43 -17.05
CA ILE A 273 31.16 -7.18 -17.38
C ILE A 273 29.66 -7.41 -17.63
N LYS A 274 29.26 -8.60 -18.09
CA LYS A 274 27.84 -8.92 -18.36
C LYS A 274 27.00 -8.97 -17.09
N GLU A 275 27.56 -9.48 -15.99
CA GLU A 275 26.87 -9.48 -14.69
C GLU A 275 26.71 -8.05 -14.17
N ILE A 276 27.71 -7.18 -14.38
CA ILE A 276 27.60 -5.74 -14.07
C ILE A 276 26.50 -5.06 -14.91
N GLU A 277 26.45 -5.36 -16.21
CA GLU A 277 25.38 -4.86 -17.10
C GLU A 277 24.00 -5.30 -16.58
N LYS A 278 23.85 -6.58 -16.23
CA LYS A 278 22.60 -7.11 -15.66
C LYS A 278 22.19 -6.42 -14.35
N MET A 279 23.14 -6.20 -13.43
CA MET A 279 22.86 -5.49 -12.18
C MET A 279 22.43 -4.03 -12.44
N ALA A 280 23.03 -3.39 -13.44
CA ALA A 280 22.69 -2.03 -13.84
C ALA A 280 21.32 -1.95 -14.53
N GLU A 281 21.00 -2.89 -15.42
CA GLU A 281 19.67 -3.03 -16.05
C GLU A 281 18.58 -3.20 -15.00
N GLN A 282 18.76 -4.13 -14.06
CA GLN A 282 17.83 -4.35 -12.95
C GLN A 282 17.65 -3.09 -12.09
N THR A 283 18.72 -2.30 -11.92
CA THR A 283 18.68 -1.04 -11.17
C THR A 283 17.92 0.05 -11.93
N ALA A 284 18.08 0.13 -13.26
CA ALA A 284 17.30 1.03 -14.10
C ALA A 284 15.80 0.65 -14.11
N GLU A 285 15.50 -0.64 -14.22
CA GLU A 285 14.14 -1.16 -14.21
C GLU A 285 13.38 -0.81 -12.93
N ILE A 286 13.99 -1.03 -11.75
CA ILE A 286 13.33 -0.73 -10.48
C ILE A 286 13.11 0.78 -10.27
N VAL A 287 14.04 1.62 -10.75
CA VAL A 287 13.89 3.08 -10.69
C VAL A 287 12.72 3.52 -11.56
N ASN A 288 12.66 3.06 -12.80
CA ASN A 288 11.57 3.37 -13.73
C ASN A 288 10.21 2.89 -13.21
N LEU A 289 10.18 1.73 -12.55
CA LEU A 289 8.97 1.21 -11.91
C LEU A 289 8.48 2.13 -10.80
N PHE A 290 9.37 2.59 -9.90
CA PHE A 290 9.00 3.50 -8.82
C PHE A 290 8.61 4.90 -9.33
N ASP A 291 9.23 5.38 -10.40
CA ASP A 291 8.85 6.65 -11.04
C ASP A 291 7.45 6.53 -11.66
N LYS A 292 7.14 5.39 -12.30
CA LYS A 292 5.80 5.11 -12.82
C LYS A 292 4.76 5.01 -11.69
N LEU A 293 5.06 4.28 -10.61
CA LEU A 293 4.17 4.19 -9.44
C LEU A 293 3.95 5.56 -8.79
N THR A 294 4.96 6.42 -8.78
CA THR A 294 4.87 7.81 -8.29
C THR A 294 3.91 8.64 -9.12
N ILE A 295 3.97 8.52 -10.46
CA ILE A 295 3.06 9.22 -11.37
C ILE A 295 1.63 8.71 -11.18
N GLU A 296 1.44 7.39 -11.10
CA GLU A 296 0.12 6.76 -10.99
C GLU A 296 -0.58 7.02 -9.64
N SER A 297 0.18 7.16 -8.55
CA SER A 297 -0.36 7.35 -7.20
C SER A 297 -0.55 8.81 -6.78
N GLU A 298 -0.09 9.78 -7.59
CA GLU A 298 0.06 11.21 -7.23
C GLU A 298 0.88 11.46 -5.94
N LYS A 299 1.41 10.41 -5.32
CA LYS A 299 2.27 10.47 -4.14
C LYS A 299 3.70 10.33 -4.64
N LYS A 300 4.56 11.24 -4.19
CA LYS A 300 5.99 11.19 -4.50
C LYS A 300 6.62 10.02 -3.73
N ILE A 301 6.61 8.84 -4.32
CA ILE A 301 7.26 7.63 -3.78
C ILE A 301 8.40 7.22 -4.73
N PRO A 302 9.39 8.10 -4.98
CA PRO A 302 10.54 7.71 -5.78
C PRO A 302 11.32 6.63 -5.03
N LEU A 303 12.07 5.80 -5.77
CA LEU A 303 12.96 4.83 -5.14
C LEU A 303 13.88 5.54 -4.13
N PRO A 304 13.96 5.09 -2.86
CA PRO A 304 14.75 5.78 -1.84
C PRO A 304 16.20 5.96 -2.26
N HIS A 305 16.77 7.12 -1.95
CA HIS A 305 18.11 7.48 -2.34
C HIS A 305 19.15 6.49 -1.79
N GLU A 306 18.93 5.99 -0.58
CA GLU A 306 19.77 5.00 0.09
C GLU A 306 19.81 3.69 -0.69
N VAL A 307 18.70 3.28 -1.32
CA VAL A 307 18.65 2.08 -2.16
C VAL A 307 19.44 2.28 -3.45
N ARG A 308 19.29 3.46 -4.08
CA ARG A 308 20.07 3.80 -5.30
C ARG A 308 21.57 3.81 -5.01
N GLN A 309 21.98 4.44 -3.91
CA GLN A 309 23.37 4.46 -3.45
C GLN A 309 23.88 3.05 -3.12
N TRP A 310 23.09 2.26 -2.39
CA TRP A 310 23.44 0.89 -2.03
C TRP A 310 23.67 0.03 -3.27
N ALA A 311 22.79 0.13 -4.27
CA ALA A 311 22.89 -0.61 -5.52
C ALA A 311 24.18 -0.29 -6.28
N VAL A 312 24.42 1.00 -6.54
CA VAL A 312 25.62 1.46 -7.25
C VAL A 312 26.88 1.11 -6.48
N SER A 313 26.89 1.27 -5.16
CA SER A 313 28.01 0.85 -4.32
C SER A 313 28.26 -0.65 -4.37
N THR A 314 27.22 -1.46 -4.44
CA THR A 314 27.34 -2.92 -4.55
C THR A 314 27.97 -3.30 -5.88
N ILE A 315 27.51 -2.71 -6.97
CA ILE A 315 28.08 -2.90 -8.32
C ILE A 315 29.58 -2.54 -8.34
N LEU A 316 29.97 -1.41 -7.73
CA LEU A 316 31.37 -0.99 -7.65
C LEU A 316 32.23 -2.00 -6.88
N ASN A 317 31.73 -2.55 -5.77
CA ASN A 317 32.42 -3.58 -4.99
C ASN A 317 32.56 -4.90 -5.77
N CYS A 318 31.55 -5.27 -6.56
CA CYS A 318 31.61 -6.43 -7.44
C CYS A 318 32.65 -6.25 -8.54
N ALA A 319 32.68 -5.07 -9.16
CA ALA A 319 33.66 -4.74 -10.20
C ALA A 319 35.09 -4.82 -9.69
N ASP A 320 35.36 -4.35 -8.47
CA ASP A 320 36.67 -4.51 -7.82
C ASP A 320 37.03 -5.97 -7.57
N ARG A 321 36.10 -6.72 -6.94
CA ARG A 321 36.29 -8.14 -6.63
C ARG A 321 36.57 -8.99 -7.88
N TRP A 322 35.91 -8.66 -8.99
CA TRP A 322 36.06 -9.37 -10.26
C TRP A 322 37.14 -8.76 -11.16
N GLU A 323 37.94 -7.81 -10.64
CA GLU A 323 39.05 -7.15 -11.34
C GLU A 323 38.64 -6.51 -12.68
N ILE A 324 37.41 -5.99 -12.75
CA ILE A 324 36.87 -5.33 -13.94
C ILE A 324 37.46 -3.93 -14.05
N LYS A 325 37.96 -3.57 -15.24
CA LYS A 325 38.51 -2.24 -15.51
C LYS A 325 37.46 -1.16 -15.26
N PHE A 326 37.82 -0.18 -14.44
CA PHE A 326 36.95 0.94 -14.07
C PHE A 326 36.34 1.65 -15.28
N ALA A 327 37.14 1.94 -16.31
CA ALA A 327 36.67 2.67 -17.49
C ALA A 327 35.57 1.92 -18.26
N ASP A 328 35.71 0.59 -18.40
CA ASP A 328 34.75 -0.25 -19.13
C ASP A 328 33.44 -0.35 -18.34
N MET A 329 33.53 -0.62 -17.04
CA MET A 329 32.38 -0.63 -16.13
C MET A 329 31.67 0.73 -16.08
N PHE A 330 32.42 1.83 -15.89
CA PHE A 330 31.83 3.15 -15.73
C PHE A 330 31.11 3.62 -17.00
N ASN A 331 31.63 3.30 -18.19
CA ASN A 331 30.95 3.60 -19.45
C ASN A 331 29.61 2.84 -19.55
N ARG A 332 29.57 1.57 -19.16
CA ARG A 332 28.32 0.79 -19.15
C ARG A 332 27.31 1.29 -18.14
N LEU A 333 27.74 1.64 -16.94
CA LEU A 333 26.85 2.26 -15.97
C LEU A 333 26.29 3.59 -16.48
N LEU A 334 27.12 4.40 -17.14
CA LEU A 334 26.69 5.68 -17.69
C LEU A 334 25.64 5.52 -18.80
N GLU A 335 25.78 4.49 -19.62
CA GLU A 335 24.84 4.13 -20.68
C GLU A 335 23.50 3.63 -20.12
N LEU A 336 23.54 2.73 -19.13
CA LEU A 336 22.34 2.05 -18.62
C LEU A 336 21.58 2.85 -17.55
N LEU A 337 22.30 3.53 -16.65
CA LEU A 337 21.71 4.28 -15.54
C LEU A 337 21.54 5.77 -15.83
N GLY A 338 22.28 6.30 -16.81
CA GLY A 338 22.28 7.71 -17.14
C GLY A 338 23.09 8.58 -16.17
N ARG A 339 23.27 9.85 -16.56
CA ARG A 339 24.09 10.82 -15.81
C ARG A 339 23.49 11.21 -14.47
N ASP A 340 22.21 11.50 -14.43
CA ASP A 340 21.54 12.06 -13.26
C ASP A 340 21.50 11.05 -12.11
N LEU A 341 21.13 9.79 -12.40
CA LEU A 341 21.09 8.73 -11.39
C LEU A 341 22.48 8.47 -10.80
N LEU A 342 23.50 8.38 -11.66
CA LEU A 342 24.87 8.14 -11.20
C LEU A 342 25.41 9.31 -10.39
N LYS A 343 25.09 10.54 -10.77
CA LYS A 343 25.51 11.75 -10.05
C LYS A 343 24.98 11.76 -8.61
N GLU A 344 23.75 11.33 -8.41
CA GLU A 344 23.15 11.24 -7.08
C GLU A 344 23.62 10.00 -6.30
N SER A 345 23.86 8.88 -7.00
CA SER A 345 24.03 7.58 -6.33
C SER A 345 25.49 7.20 -6.05
N ILE A 346 26.47 7.79 -6.75
CA ILE A 346 27.89 7.46 -6.59
C ILE A 346 28.47 8.10 -5.32
N ARG A 347 29.16 7.27 -4.52
CA ARG A 347 29.97 7.72 -3.38
C ARG A 347 31.43 7.90 -3.82
N LEU A 348 31.87 9.14 -4.03
CA LEU A 348 33.24 9.45 -4.50
C LEU A 348 34.34 8.89 -3.58
N GLN A 349 34.08 8.85 -2.27
CA GLN A 349 34.99 8.24 -1.30
C GLN A 349 35.24 6.77 -1.60
N GLN A 350 34.19 6.00 -1.86
CA GLN A 350 34.29 4.58 -2.20
C GLN A 350 35.08 4.37 -3.50
N VAL A 351 34.79 5.17 -4.54
CA VAL A 351 35.51 5.09 -5.81
C VAL A 351 37.00 5.37 -5.61
N ARG A 352 37.34 6.39 -4.80
CA ARG A 352 38.74 6.72 -4.50
C ARG A 352 39.46 5.57 -3.82
N ASP A 353 38.80 4.96 -2.83
CA ASP A 353 39.41 3.93 -2.00
C ASP A 353 39.61 2.61 -2.78
N ILE A 354 38.73 2.33 -3.77
CA ILE A 354 38.76 1.12 -4.59
C ILE A 354 39.63 1.30 -5.86
N PHE A 355 39.36 2.35 -6.65
CA PHE A 355 39.92 2.53 -7.99
C PHE A 355 40.96 3.66 -8.08
N GLY A 356 41.18 4.39 -6.98
CA GLY A 356 42.16 5.48 -6.89
C GLY A 356 41.67 6.82 -7.44
N ILE A 357 42.53 7.84 -7.31
CA ILE A 357 42.18 9.24 -7.60
C ILE A 357 41.84 9.50 -9.08
N ARG A 358 42.47 8.75 -10.01
CA ARG A 358 42.22 8.92 -11.46
C ARG A 358 40.79 8.55 -11.85
N ALA A 359 40.20 7.56 -11.18
CA ALA A 359 38.81 7.18 -11.40
C ALA A 359 37.86 8.28 -10.92
N VAL A 360 38.17 8.92 -9.78
CA VAL A 360 37.41 10.07 -9.26
C VAL A 360 37.45 11.25 -10.23
N ASP A 361 38.62 11.55 -10.79
CA ASP A 361 38.76 12.64 -11.77
C ASP A 361 37.95 12.35 -13.05
N GLN A 362 37.93 11.09 -13.51
CA GLN A 362 37.11 10.67 -14.63
C GLN A 362 35.60 10.84 -14.36
N ILE A 363 35.13 10.51 -13.14
CA ILE A 363 33.75 10.73 -12.71
C ILE A 363 33.44 12.23 -12.68
N ARG A 364 34.30 13.05 -12.08
CA ARG A 364 34.11 14.51 -12.00
C ARG A 364 34.00 15.15 -13.37
N SER A 365 34.90 14.78 -14.28
CA SER A 365 34.89 15.25 -15.67
C SER A 365 33.63 14.81 -16.42
N LYS A 366 33.22 13.54 -16.31
CA LYS A 366 32.07 13.01 -17.06
C LYS A 366 30.72 13.36 -16.46
N LEU A 367 30.58 13.54 -15.14
CA LEU A 367 29.32 13.88 -14.48
C LEU A 367 29.16 15.38 -14.18
N GLY A 368 30.17 16.20 -14.46
CA GLY A 368 30.13 17.64 -14.20
C GLY A 368 30.06 17.96 -12.70
N LEU A 369 30.78 17.20 -11.88
CA LEU A 369 30.90 17.44 -10.45
C LEU A 369 32.11 18.35 -10.23
N SER A 370 31.85 19.57 -9.71
CA SER A 370 32.90 20.55 -9.42
C SER A 370 33.71 20.20 -8.17
#